data_AF-A0A5R9DSV3-F1
#
_entry.id   AF-A0A5R9DSV3-F1
#
_cell.length_a   1.000
_cell.length_b   1.000
_cell.length_c   1.000
_cell.angle_alpha   90.00
_cell.angle_beta   90.00
_cell.angle_gamma   90.00
#
_symmetry.space_group_name_H-M   'P 1'
#
loop_
_entity.id
_entity.type
_entity.pdbx_description
1 polymer ?
#
loop_
_entity_poly.entity_id
_entity_poly.type
_entity_poly.pdbx_seq_one_letter_code
_entity_poly.pdbx_strand_id
1 'polypeptide(L)'
;MAHLELEERRQALGALSPGAAVDCRGVPFTPELLEELKAAVGNTFGEADFGRARFLERADFTGVTFNGEAFFWCVQFSDDALFYEVTFNSEAVFEEAVFEQDGAFEHADFLSSAWFQDTLFAGDADFEHARFASGALFSRAQMFGGALFNGVTFTDGIVFVSVHVEEAAWFTEATFGRDAVFAGARFKDSAHLPDTTFTGPLVGPIVCGGVLDLSRAVLTCPIRIRIAAAQVLLEAAQINTALTLDVRYADINLLDAVLSQPVAINFHPRPFPFNDALVPEDPLTGQDPQPSIAMLAGVDVAFLAVSGVDLSACLFTGAHHLDQLRFEGHVPFDEPPAPWTRRRTIAEEHHWRALPLPGRRPAHTRGWQPGPDHPDPATTPGPKELAATYRQLRKALEDGKNEPGAADFYYGEMEMRRLDHDTPFGERILLNAYWLVSGYGLRASRALAALGVAMALTVLLMMLWGLPNPKPQQTASGTMPVPGSRIHLVIDKSDPTLSGPLSQRWTADRAKKAGRVVLNSVVFRSSDQDLTTAGTWIEMFSRFSEPVLLGLAALAARGRIKR
;
A
#
# COMPACT_ATOMS: atom_id res chain seq x y z
N MET A 1 2.95 -10.06 -61.87
CA MET A 1 3.02 -8.59 -61.68
C MET A 1 4.47 -8.09 -61.77
N ALA A 2 5.39 -8.44 -60.86
CA ALA A 2 6.75 -7.88 -60.87
C ALA A 2 7.71 -8.39 -61.97
N HIS A 3 7.58 -9.64 -62.40
CA HIS A 3 8.42 -10.26 -63.44
C HIS A 3 7.88 -10.07 -64.87
N LEU A 4 6.76 -9.37 -65.02
CA LEU A 4 6.14 -9.10 -66.32
C LEU A 4 6.85 -7.94 -67.01
N GLU A 5 7.00 -8.02 -68.33
CA GLU A 5 7.45 -6.90 -69.15
C GLU A 5 6.46 -5.73 -69.03
N LEU A 6 6.92 -4.50 -69.26
CA LEU A 6 6.16 -3.27 -69.00
C LEU A 6 4.78 -3.27 -69.70
N GLU A 7 4.71 -3.82 -70.91
CA GLU A 7 3.48 -3.86 -71.71
C GLU A 7 2.48 -4.91 -71.20
N GLU A 8 2.97 -6.09 -70.79
CA GLU A 8 2.14 -7.13 -70.16
C GLU A 8 1.58 -6.68 -68.81
N ARG A 9 2.38 -5.93 -68.04
CA ARG A 9 1.96 -5.30 -66.79
C ARG A 9 0.87 -4.27 -67.01
N ARG A 10 1.04 -3.37 -67.99
CA ARG A 10 0.01 -2.37 -68.33
C ARG A 10 -1.28 -3.02 -68.80
N GLN A 11 -1.19 -4.11 -69.56
CA GLN A 11 -2.38 -4.85 -69.99
C GLN A 11 -3.09 -5.55 -68.82
N ALA A 12 -2.33 -6.15 -67.90
CA ALA A 12 -2.89 -6.78 -66.70
C ALA A 12 -3.56 -5.76 -65.76
N LEU A 13 -2.91 -4.61 -65.52
CA LEU A 13 -3.45 -3.53 -64.70
C LEU A 13 -4.65 -2.84 -65.38
N GLY A 14 -4.60 -2.64 -66.70
CA GLY A 14 -5.70 -2.05 -67.47
C GLY A 14 -6.94 -2.93 -67.57
N ALA A 15 -6.84 -4.22 -67.24
CA ALA A 15 -7.97 -5.14 -67.13
C ALA A 15 -8.68 -5.06 -65.76
N LEU A 16 -8.07 -4.41 -64.76
CA LEU A 16 -8.67 -4.23 -63.45
C LEU A 16 -9.71 -3.09 -63.50
N SER A 17 -10.78 -3.27 -62.74
CA SER A 17 -11.77 -2.23 -62.47
C SER A 17 -11.65 -1.77 -61.01
N PRO A 18 -12.18 -0.59 -60.66
CA PRO A 18 -12.28 -0.21 -59.26
C PRO A 18 -12.97 -1.27 -58.41
N GLY A 19 -12.38 -1.63 -57.26
CA GLY A 19 -12.91 -2.71 -56.40
C GLY A 19 -12.65 -4.13 -56.89
N ALA A 20 -11.81 -4.34 -57.91
CA ALA A 20 -11.46 -5.68 -58.39
C ALA A 20 -10.67 -6.48 -57.33
N ALA A 21 -10.83 -7.80 -57.38
CA ALA A 21 -10.00 -8.71 -56.60
C ALA A 21 -8.59 -8.81 -57.20
N VAL A 22 -7.56 -8.87 -56.35
CA VAL A 22 -6.16 -8.91 -56.76
C VAL A 22 -5.40 -10.03 -56.03
N ASP A 23 -4.64 -10.82 -56.79
CA ASP A 23 -3.69 -11.79 -56.25
C ASP A 23 -2.27 -11.30 -56.54
N CYS A 24 -1.62 -10.82 -55.48
CA CYS A 24 -0.28 -10.24 -55.47
C CYS A 24 0.69 -11.07 -54.62
N ARG A 25 0.40 -12.36 -54.39
CA ARG A 25 1.23 -13.20 -53.55
C ARG A 25 2.66 -13.32 -54.03
N GLY A 26 3.62 -13.17 -53.13
CA GLY A 26 5.05 -13.31 -53.43
C GLY A 26 5.61 -12.23 -54.36
N VAL A 27 4.84 -11.18 -54.67
CA VAL A 27 5.26 -10.12 -55.58
C VAL A 27 6.18 -9.14 -54.83
N PRO A 28 7.38 -8.84 -55.35
CA PRO A 28 8.15 -7.70 -54.88
C PRO A 28 7.56 -6.40 -55.44
N PHE A 29 7.22 -5.46 -54.57
CA PHE A 29 6.66 -4.16 -54.89
C PHE A 29 7.72 -3.06 -54.81
N THR A 30 7.66 -2.18 -55.80
CA THR A 30 8.27 -0.85 -55.79
C THR A 30 7.16 0.17 -55.52
N PRO A 31 7.49 1.38 -55.03
CA PRO A 31 6.50 2.43 -54.81
C PRO A 31 5.68 2.72 -56.08
N GLU A 32 6.31 2.73 -57.25
CA GLU A 32 5.63 2.97 -58.53
C GLU A 32 4.65 1.85 -58.87
N LEU A 33 5.02 0.58 -58.66
CA LEU A 33 4.13 -0.54 -58.93
C LEU A 33 2.91 -0.54 -58.00
N LEU A 34 3.10 -0.14 -56.75
CA LEU A 34 2.01 -0.02 -55.78
C LEU A 34 1.04 1.10 -56.19
N GLU A 35 1.55 2.27 -56.59
CA GLU A 35 0.74 3.38 -57.09
C GLU A 35 0.00 3.03 -58.38
N GLU A 36 0.65 2.32 -59.31
CA GLU A 36 0.01 1.83 -60.53
C GLU A 36 -1.14 0.85 -60.21
N LEU A 37 -0.95 -0.05 -59.24
CA LEU A 37 -1.99 -0.99 -58.79
C LEU A 37 -3.15 -0.24 -58.11
N LYS A 38 -2.85 0.67 -57.18
CA LYS A 38 -3.82 1.53 -56.50
C LYS A 38 -4.65 2.34 -57.48
N ALA A 39 -4.02 2.94 -58.49
CA ALA A 39 -4.70 3.68 -59.54
C ALA A 39 -5.62 2.78 -60.38
N ALA A 40 -5.19 1.56 -60.71
CA ALA A 40 -5.97 0.60 -61.49
C ALA A 40 -7.25 0.14 -60.76
N VAL A 41 -7.19 -0.01 -59.44
CA VAL A 41 -8.36 -0.38 -58.60
C VAL A 41 -9.06 0.84 -57.96
N GLY A 42 -8.66 2.06 -58.30
CA GLY A 42 -9.27 3.28 -57.78
C GLY A 42 -9.21 3.41 -56.26
N ASN A 43 -8.07 3.07 -55.64
CA ASN A 43 -7.85 3.02 -54.18
C ASN A 43 -8.84 2.15 -53.41
N THR A 44 -9.60 1.30 -54.11
CA THR A 44 -10.58 0.40 -53.53
C THR A 44 -10.29 -1.00 -54.00
N PHE A 45 -9.92 -1.89 -53.10
CA PHE A 45 -9.68 -3.29 -53.40
C PHE A 45 -10.94 -4.12 -53.11
N GLY A 46 -11.18 -5.15 -53.92
CA GLY A 46 -12.09 -6.23 -53.56
C GLY A 46 -11.42 -7.14 -52.54
N GLU A 47 -11.33 -8.44 -52.84
CA GLU A 47 -10.43 -9.35 -52.15
C GLU A 47 -8.98 -9.06 -52.58
N ALA A 48 -8.06 -8.91 -51.63
CA ALA A 48 -6.68 -8.55 -51.93
C ALA A 48 -5.69 -9.44 -51.19
N ASP A 49 -4.92 -10.23 -51.94
CA ASP A 49 -3.92 -11.14 -51.38
C ASP A 49 -2.50 -10.65 -51.67
N PHE A 50 -1.88 -10.03 -50.67
CA PHE A 50 -0.48 -9.64 -50.62
C PHE A 50 0.38 -10.65 -49.84
N GLY A 51 -0.10 -11.88 -49.64
CA GLY A 51 0.59 -12.91 -48.88
C GLY A 51 2.00 -13.18 -49.41
N ARG A 52 3.01 -13.12 -48.54
CA ARG A 52 4.44 -13.24 -48.88
C ARG A 52 4.97 -12.18 -49.85
N ALA A 53 4.21 -11.11 -50.11
CA ALA A 53 4.71 -9.97 -50.89
C ALA A 53 5.87 -9.27 -50.15
N ARG A 54 6.69 -8.53 -50.89
CA ARG A 54 7.85 -7.81 -50.33
C ARG A 54 7.84 -6.37 -50.80
N PHE A 55 7.79 -5.44 -49.88
CA PHE A 55 7.93 -4.01 -50.14
C PHE A 55 9.34 -3.62 -49.72
N LEU A 56 10.20 -3.29 -50.69
CA LEU A 56 11.62 -2.98 -50.45
C LEU A 56 11.85 -1.52 -50.05
N GLU A 57 10.86 -0.68 -50.32
CA GLU A 57 10.81 0.75 -50.05
C GLU A 57 9.43 1.07 -49.47
N ARG A 58 9.22 2.31 -49.05
CA ARG A 58 7.98 2.80 -48.45
C ARG A 58 6.71 2.27 -49.15
N ALA A 59 5.86 1.60 -48.37
CA ALA A 59 4.59 1.06 -48.83
C ALA A 59 3.44 1.96 -48.37
N ASP A 60 2.84 2.70 -49.30
CA ASP A 60 1.81 3.69 -49.01
C ASP A 60 0.41 3.15 -49.37
N PHE A 61 -0.37 2.80 -48.36
CA PHE A 61 -1.78 2.41 -48.44
C PHE A 61 -2.70 3.48 -47.84
N THR A 62 -2.25 4.74 -47.74
CA THR A 62 -3.03 5.81 -47.12
C THR A 62 -4.36 6.02 -47.85
N GLY A 63 -5.45 6.06 -47.08
CA GLY A 63 -6.82 6.26 -47.57
C GLY A 63 -7.37 5.13 -48.44
N VAL A 64 -6.70 3.97 -48.49
CA VAL A 64 -7.17 2.81 -49.26
C VAL A 64 -8.35 2.14 -48.56
N THR A 65 -9.32 1.66 -49.33
CA THR A 65 -10.44 0.85 -48.82
C THR A 65 -10.35 -0.59 -49.33
N PHE A 66 -10.37 -1.56 -48.42
CA PHE A 66 -10.48 -2.98 -48.73
C PHE A 66 -11.92 -3.43 -48.47
N ASN A 67 -12.69 -3.69 -49.54
CA ASN A 67 -14.07 -4.15 -49.46
C ASN A 67 -14.20 -5.66 -49.23
N GLY A 68 -13.23 -6.44 -49.70
CA GLY A 68 -13.11 -7.87 -49.43
C GLY A 68 -12.07 -8.16 -48.36
N GLU A 69 -11.72 -9.43 -48.19
CA GLU A 69 -10.66 -9.88 -47.29
C GLU A 69 -9.31 -9.34 -47.75
N ALA A 70 -8.51 -8.83 -46.81
CA ALA A 70 -7.19 -8.28 -47.06
C ALA A 70 -6.13 -9.15 -46.39
N PHE A 71 -5.41 -9.91 -47.19
CA PHE A 71 -4.42 -10.89 -46.75
C PHE A 71 -3.01 -10.32 -46.89
N PHE A 72 -2.37 -10.06 -45.76
CA PHE A 72 -0.98 -9.60 -45.61
C PHE A 72 -0.13 -10.64 -44.85
N TRP A 73 -0.49 -11.92 -44.91
CA TRP A 73 0.21 -12.97 -44.18
C TRP A 73 1.64 -13.16 -44.71
N CYS A 74 2.60 -13.31 -43.79
CA CYS A 74 4.03 -13.40 -44.09
C CYS A 74 4.56 -12.27 -45.02
N VAL A 75 3.89 -11.12 -45.08
CA VAL A 75 4.36 -9.97 -45.87
C VAL A 75 5.61 -9.37 -45.22
N GLN A 76 6.50 -8.81 -46.03
CA GLN A 76 7.70 -8.12 -45.54
C GLN A 76 7.69 -6.66 -46.03
N PHE A 77 7.63 -5.72 -45.09
CA PHE A 77 7.85 -4.30 -45.32
C PHE A 77 9.26 -3.95 -44.82
N SER A 78 10.17 -3.64 -45.75
CA SER A 78 11.58 -3.36 -45.44
C SER A 78 11.84 -1.90 -45.05
N ASP A 79 10.81 -1.07 -45.20
CA ASP A 79 10.77 0.38 -44.98
C ASP A 79 9.36 0.72 -44.43
N ASP A 80 9.07 2.00 -44.17
CA ASP A 80 7.80 2.42 -43.54
C ASP A 80 6.57 1.90 -44.30
N ALA A 81 5.63 1.31 -43.57
CA ALA A 81 4.36 0.83 -44.09
C ALA A 81 3.21 1.71 -43.58
N LEU A 82 2.67 2.55 -44.46
CA LEU A 82 1.69 3.56 -44.13
C LEU A 82 0.29 3.08 -44.46
N PHE A 83 -0.52 2.84 -43.44
CA PHE A 83 -1.93 2.47 -43.48
C PHE A 83 -2.82 3.58 -42.88
N TYR A 84 -2.40 4.83 -43.01
CA TYR A 84 -3.16 5.99 -42.51
C TYR A 84 -4.54 6.06 -43.12
N GLU A 85 -5.57 6.27 -42.30
CA GLU A 85 -6.97 6.39 -42.74
C GLU A 85 -7.44 5.22 -43.64
N VAL A 86 -6.81 4.04 -43.52
CA VAL A 86 -7.22 2.85 -44.27
C VAL A 86 -8.54 2.32 -43.71
N THR A 87 -9.39 1.75 -44.57
CA THR A 87 -10.61 1.07 -44.14
C THR A 87 -10.60 -0.39 -44.57
N PHE A 88 -10.70 -1.32 -43.62
CA PHE A 88 -10.91 -2.74 -43.84
C PHE A 88 -12.36 -3.10 -43.53
N ASN A 89 -13.19 -3.27 -44.57
CA ASN A 89 -14.60 -3.63 -44.42
C ASN A 89 -14.82 -5.12 -44.11
N SER A 90 -13.85 -5.97 -44.45
CA SER A 90 -13.83 -7.40 -44.13
C SER A 90 -12.59 -7.75 -43.29
N GLU A 91 -12.30 -9.04 -43.11
CA GLU A 91 -11.15 -9.52 -42.33
C GLU A 91 -9.83 -8.97 -42.89
N ALA A 92 -8.98 -8.50 -41.97
CA ALA A 92 -7.62 -8.03 -42.26
C ALA A 92 -6.62 -8.93 -41.54
N VAL A 93 -5.81 -9.67 -42.30
CA VAL A 93 -4.93 -10.71 -41.77
C VAL A 93 -3.48 -10.34 -42.01
N PHE A 94 -2.79 -9.95 -40.95
CA PHE A 94 -1.36 -9.62 -40.92
C PHE A 94 -0.54 -10.73 -40.25
N GLU A 95 -1.02 -11.98 -40.24
CA GLU A 95 -0.32 -13.09 -39.57
C GLU A 95 1.12 -13.27 -40.07
N GLU A 96 2.10 -13.36 -39.17
CA GLU A 96 3.53 -13.45 -39.49
C GLU A 96 4.07 -12.28 -40.35
N ALA A 97 3.37 -11.14 -40.42
CA ALA A 97 3.86 -9.94 -41.11
C ALA A 97 5.09 -9.37 -40.40
N VAL A 98 6.04 -8.87 -41.18
CA VAL A 98 7.28 -8.24 -40.70
C VAL A 98 7.34 -6.79 -41.18
N PHE A 99 7.39 -5.87 -40.23
CA PHE A 99 7.63 -4.44 -40.42
C PHE A 99 9.05 -4.14 -39.92
N GLU A 100 10.01 -3.93 -40.83
CA GLU A 100 11.42 -3.68 -40.47
C GLU A 100 11.68 -2.25 -40.00
N GLN A 101 10.82 -1.30 -40.40
CA GLN A 101 10.72 0.06 -39.85
C GLN A 101 9.33 0.24 -39.21
N ASP A 102 8.73 1.43 -39.32
CA ASP A 102 7.47 1.73 -38.66
C ASP A 102 6.27 1.14 -39.43
N GLY A 103 5.33 0.56 -38.69
CA GLY A 103 4.05 0.07 -39.19
C GLY A 103 2.92 0.95 -38.68
N ALA A 104 2.43 1.86 -39.53
CA ALA A 104 1.55 2.95 -39.10
C ALA A 104 0.10 2.75 -39.57
N PHE A 105 -0.80 2.53 -38.63
CA PHE A 105 -2.24 2.33 -38.78
C PHE A 105 -3.04 3.47 -38.13
N GLU A 106 -2.47 4.67 -38.07
CA GLU A 106 -3.15 5.85 -37.52
C GLU A 106 -4.49 6.07 -38.24
N HIS A 107 -5.56 6.30 -37.47
CA HIS A 107 -6.91 6.47 -37.98
C HIS A 107 -7.44 5.31 -38.87
N ALA A 108 -6.86 4.12 -38.77
CA ALA A 108 -7.35 2.94 -39.48
C ALA A 108 -8.69 2.43 -38.92
N ASP A 109 -9.62 2.10 -39.80
CA ASP A 109 -10.92 1.52 -39.46
C ASP A 109 -10.95 0.03 -39.82
N PHE A 110 -10.95 -0.85 -38.82
CA PHE A 110 -11.15 -2.29 -38.95
C PHE A 110 -12.59 -2.65 -38.59
N LEU A 111 -13.45 -2.82 -39.59
CA LEU A 111 -14.88 -3.06 -39.37
C LEU A 111 -15.20 -4.54 -39.08
N SER A 112 -14.30 -5.45 -39.46
CA SER A 112 -14.35 -6.88 -39.13
C SER A 112 -13.12 -7.27 -38.28
N SER A 113 -12.86 -8.57 -38.15
CA SER A 113 -11.75 -9.06 -37.34
C SER A 113 -10.39 -8.66 -37.92
N ALA A 114 -9.46 -8.26 -37.06
CA ALA A 114 -8.09 -7.89 -37.43
C ALA A 114 -7.08 -8.79 -36.70
N TRP A 115 -6.25 -9.51 -37.47
CA TRP A 115 -5.40 -10.58 -36.96
C TRP A 115 -3.93 -10.19 -37.12
N PHE A 116 -3.26 -9.93 -36.01
CA PHE A 116 -1.82 -9.61 -35.92
C PHE A 116 -1.08 -10.70 -35.14
N GLN A 117 -1.37 -11.96 -35.47
CA GLN A 117 -0.70 -13.10 -34.84
C GLN A 117 0.73 -13.25 -35.36
N ASP A 118 1.68 -13.51 -34.47
CA ASP A 118 3.11 -13.69 -34.79
C ASP A 118 3.72 -12.54 -35.60
N THR A 119 3.14 -11.34 -35.53
CA THR A 119 3.66 -10.15 -36.20
C THR A 119 4.93 -9.65 -35.54
N LEU A 120 5.83 -9.11 -36.35
CA LEU A 120 7.05 -8.46 -35.89
C LEU A 120 7.03 -7.01 -36.34
N PHE A 121 7.05 -6.10 -35.37
CA PHE A 121 7.31 -4.67 -35.58
C PHE A 121 8.70 -4.37 -35.04
N ALA A 122 9.67 -4.13 -35.94
CA ALA A 122 11.03 -3.79 -35.57
C ALA A 122 11.16 -2.30 -35.19
N GLY A 123 10.41 -1.43 -35.89
CA GLY A 123 10.15 -0.05 -35.48
C GLY A 123 8.88 0.08 -34.66
N ASP A 124 8.27 1.27 -34.70
CA ASP A 124 7.07 1.58 -33.93
C ASP A 124 5.83 0.93 -34.55
N ALA A 125 4.97 0.38 -33.69
CA ALA A 125 3.66 -0.16 -34.04
C ALA A 125 2.60 0.89 -33.69
N ASP A 126 2.25 1.72 -34.67
CA ASP A 126 1.36 2.85 -34.47
C ASP A 126 -0.08 2.50 -34.86
N PHE A 127 -0.99 2.56 -33.90
CA PHE A 127 -2.44 2.36 -34.02
C PHE A 127 -3.20 3.54 -33.39
N GLU A 128 -2.59 4.73 -33.35
CA GLU A 128 -3.22 5.91 -32.76
C GLU A 128 -4.54 6.22 -33.46
N HIS A 129 -5.59 6.46 -32.66
CA HIS A 129 -6.95 6.73 -33.12
C HIS A 129 -7.58 5.67 -34.05
N ALA A 130 -6.99 4.47 -34.13
CA ALA A 130 -7.56 3.36 -34.87
C ALA A 130 -8.86 2.86 -34.22
N ARG A 131 -9.73 2.27 -35.01
CA ARG A 131 -11.01 1.70 -34.56
C ARG A 131 -11.12 0.24 -34.95
N PHE A 132 -11.38 -0.59 -33.95
CA PHE A 132 -11.66 -2.01 -34.13
C PHE A 132 -13.14 -2.24 -33.77
N ALA A 133 -13.99 -2.37 -34.78
CA ALA A 133 -15.42 -2.58 -34.59
C ALA A 133 -15.75 -4.02 -34.15
N SER A 134 -14.90 -4.97 -34.51
CA SER A 134 -14.98 -6.38 -34.13
C SER A 134 -13.72 -6.82 -33.36
N GLY A 135 -13.53 -8.13 -33.21
CA GLY A 135 -12.42 -8.70 -32.45
C GLY A 135 -11.05 -8.43 -33.10
N ALA A 136 -10.09 -7.98 -32.29
CA ALA A 136 -8.70 -7.88 -32.71
C ALA A 136 -7.82 -8.83 -31.88
N LEU A 137 -6.88 -9.48 -32.56
CA LEU A 137 -6.03 -10.53 -31.98
C LEU A 137 -4.56 -10.21 -32.23
N PHE A 138 -3.85 -9.92 -31.14
CA PHE A 138 -2.40 -9.82 -31.07
C PHE A 138 -1.89 -11.02 -30.26
N SER A 139 -1.58 -12.11 -30.95
CA SER A 139 -1.10 -13.35 -30.32
C SER A 139 0.36 -13.52 -30.68
N ARG A 140 1.25 -13.58 -29.68
CA ARG A 140 2.71 -13.69 -29.86
C ARG A 140 3.34 -12.59 -30.74
N ALA A 141 2.66 -11.46 -30.89
CA ALA A 141 3.21 -10.29 -31.55
C ALA A 141 4.43 -9.76 -30.78
N GLN A 142 5.45 -9.34 -31.52
CA GLN A 142 6.69 -8.77 -30.99
C GLN A 142 6.83 -7.34 -31.49
N MET A 143 6.89 -6.39 -30.57
CA MET A 143 7.06 -4.97 -30.84
C MET A 143 8.38 -4.54 -30.22
N PHE A 144 9.39 -4.32 -31.06
CA PHE A 144 10.72 -3.90 -30.63
C PHE A 144 10.80 -2.39 -30.42
N GLY A 145 10.07 -1.60 -31.20
CA GLY A 145 9.81 -0.19 -30.94
C GLY A 145 8.64 0.04 -29.98
N GLY A 146 8.16 1.29 -29.95
CA GLY A 146 7.01 1.72 -29.18
C GLY A 146 5.70 1.13 -29.72
N ALA A 147 4.75 0.87 -28.82
CA ALA A 147 3.42 0.40 -29.17
C ALA A 147 2.39 1.50 -28.89
N LEU A 148 1.98 2.22 -29.93
CA LEU A 148 1.16 3.43 -29.82
C LEU A 148 -0.31 3.10 -30.08
N PHE A 149 -1.14 3.18 -29.06
CA PHE A 149 -2.58 2.89 -29.09
C PHE A 149 -3.38 4.05 -28.48
N ASN A 150 -2.86 5.29 -28.54
CA ASN A 150 -3.53 6.44 -27.98
C ASN A 150 -4.86 6.71 -28.70
N GLY A 151 -5.93 6.96 -27.95
CA GLY A 151 -7.27 7.21 -28.50
C GLY A 151 -7.88 6.04 -29.29
N VAL A 152 -7.31 4.83 -29.19
CA VAL A 152 -7.84 3.65 -29.89
C VAL A 152 -9.21 3.27 -29.31
N THR A 153 -10.11 2.82 -30.18
CA THR A 153 -11.43 2.30 -29.76
C THR A 153 -11.58 0.84 -30.14
N PHE A 154 -11.67 -0.04 -29.15
CA PHE A 154 -12.06 -1.44 -29.32
C PHE A 154 -13.55 -1.57 -28.96
N THR A 155 -14.41 -1.76 -29.95
CA THR A 155 -15.87 -1.89 -29.71
C THR A 155 -16.23 -3.29 -29.22
N ASP A 156 -15.55 -4.31 -29.73
CA ASP A 156 -15.62 -5.69 -29.23
C ASP A 156 -14.37 -6.04 -28.41
N GLY A 157 -14.17 -7.33 -28.10
CA GLY A 157 -13.03 -7.80 -27.32
C GLY A 157 -11.69 -7.69 -28.05
N ILE A 158 -10.64 -7.42 -27.29
CA ILE A 158 -9.24 -7.37 -27.75
C ILE A 158 -8.43 -8.41 -26.99
N VAL A 159 -7.56 -9.11 -27.71
CA VAL A 159 -6.77 -10.22 -27.16
C VAL A 159 -5.29 -10.00 -27.44
N PHE A 160 -4.56 -9.59 -26.42
CA PHE A 160 -3.09 -9.58 -26.33
C PHE A 160 -2.62 -10.81 -25.56
N VAL A 161 -2.26 -11.89 -26.27
CA VAL A 161 -1.79 -13.13 -25.65
C VAL A 161 -0.32 -13.35 -25.94
N SER A 162 0.49 -13.47 -24.89
CA SER A 162 1.95 -13.67 -25.02
C SER A 162 2.63 -12.60 -25.89
N VAL A 163 2.09 -11.39 -25.90
CA VAL A 163 2.68 -10.25 -26.62
C VAL A 163 3.89 -9.75 -25.86
N HIS A 164 4.90 -9.32 -26.60
CA HIS A 164 6.14 -8.79 -26.04
C HIS A 164 6.43 -7.42 -26.63
N VAL A 165 6.51 -6.41 -25.76
CA VAL A 165 6.88 -5.03 -26.12
C VAL A 165 8.20 -4.70 -25.42
N GLU A 166 9.22 -4.35 -26.20
CA GLU A 166 10.57 -4.03 -25.68
C GLU A 166 10.66 -2.60 -25.15
N GLU A 167 9.96 -1.65 -25.77
CA GLU A 167 9.87 -0.26 -25.32
C GLU A 167 8.53 0.02 -24.60
N ALA A 168 8.10 1.28 -24.56
CA ALA A 168 6.87 1.68 -23.90
C ALA A 168 5.63 1.40 -24.76
N ALA A 169 4.52 1.08 -24.09
CA ALA A 169 3.20 0.99 -24.73
C ALA A 169 2.27 2.09 -24.21
N TRP A 170 1.63 2.82 -25.11
CA TRP A 170 0.77 3.96 -24.77
C TRP A 170 -0.66 3.70 -25.22
N PHE A 171 -1.61 3.74 -24.29
CA PHE A 171 -3.04 3.55 -24.48
C PHE A 171 -3.82 4.76 -23.93
N THR A 172 -3.24 5.96 -23.97
CA THR A 172 -3.87 7.16 -23.41
C THR A 172 -5.23 7.38 -24.07
N GLU A 173 -6.29 7.62 -23.28
CA GLU A 173 -7.66 7.81 -23.78
C GLU A 173 -8.24 6.61 -24.56
N ALA A 174 -7.64 5.41 -24.45
CA ALA A 174 -8.17 4.21 -25.09
C ALA A 174 -9.49 3.74 -24.48
N THR A 175 -10.38 3.22 -25.32
CA THR A 175 -11.68 2.68 -24.91
C THR A 175 -11.78 1.19 -25.20
N PHE A 176 -12.00 0.39 -24.15
CA PHE A 176 -12.22 -1.05 -24.23
C PHE A 176 -13.70 -1.37 -23.99
N GLY A 177 -14.44 -1.51 -25.09
CA GLY A 177 -15.89 -1.74 -25.14
C GLY A 177 -16.35 -3.08 -24.55
N ARG A 178 -15.49 -4.10 -24.62
CA ARG A 178 -15.69 -5.41 -24.00
C ARG A 178 -14.39 -5.92 -23.36
N ASP A 179 -14.20 -7.23 -23.35
CA ASP A 179 -13.11 -7.93 -22.69
C ASP A 179 -11.75 -7.47 -23.26
N ALA A 180 -10.86 -7.03 -22.37
CA ALA A 180 -9.49 -6.68 -22.70
C ALA A 180 -8.56 -7.74 -22.09
N VAL A 181 -8.11 -8.68 -22.92
CA VAL A 181 -7.33 -9.83 -22.47
C VAL A 181 -5.86 -9.58 -22.72
N PHE A 182 -5.07 -9.39 -21.66
CA PHE A 182 -3.61 -9.22 -21.70
C PHE A 182 -2.88 -10.45 -21.14
N ALA A 183 -3.36 -11.64 -21.49
CA ALA A 183 -2.92 -12.87 -20.83
C ALA A 183 -1.49 -13.27 -21.25
N GLY A 184 -0.55 -13.15 -20.31
CA GLY A 184 0.87 -13.40 -20.56
C GLY A 184 1.54 -12.27 -21.34
N ALA A 185 0.91 -11.09 -21.44
CA ALA A 185 1.51 -9.92 -22.06
C ALA A 185 2.70 -9.41 -21.21
N ARG A 186 3.78 -9.06 -21.90
CA ARG A 186 5.04 -8.61 -21.31
C ARG A 186 5.43 -7.26 -21.90
N PHE A 187 5.56 -6.27 -21.03
CA PHE A 187 6.11 -4.96 -21.33
C PHE A 187 7.44 -4.88 -20.60
N LYS A 188 8.54 -4.72 -21.34
CA LYS A 188 9.88 -4.64 -20.74
C LYS A 188 10.13 -3.29 -20.08
N ASP A 189 9.62 -2.21 -20.67
CA ASP A 189 9.58 -0.89 -20.06
C ASP A 189 8.20 -0.62 -19.42
N SER A 190 7.53 0.47 -19.78
CA SER A 190 6.34 0.98 -19.11
C SER A 190 5.09 0.86 -20.00
N ALA A 191 3.93 0.61 -19.37
CA ALA A 191 2.64 0.54 -20.02
C ALA A 191 1.75 1.66 -19.46
N HIS A 192 1.47 2.66 -20.30
CA HIS A 192 0.68 3.82 -19.93
C HIS A 192 -0.76 3.65 -20.42
N LEU A 193 -1.70 3.57 -19.49
CA LEU A 193 -3.14 3.51 -19.75
C LEU A 193 -3.91 4.63 -19.03
N PRO A 194 -3.43 5.90 -19.03
CA PRO A 194 -4.16 6.97 -18.38
C PRO A 194 -5.43 7.33 -19.15
N ASP A 195 -6.44 7.79 -18.43
CA ASP A 195 -7.73 8.23 -19.00
C ASP A 195 -8.44 7.13 -19.82
N THR A 196 -8.11 5.85 -19.56
CA THR A 196 -8.71 4.71 -20.24
C THR A 196 -10.06 4.33 -19.66
N THR A 197 -10.97 3.87 -20.52
CA THR A 197 -12.28 3.37 -20.08
C THR A 197 -12.39 1.87 -20.33
N PHE A 198 -12.62 1.12 -19.25
CA PHE A 198 -12.89 -0.31 -19.30
C PHE A 198 -14.38 -0.58 -19.02
N THR A 199 -15.12 -0.96 -20.06
CA THR A 199 -16.51 -1.43 -19.92
C THR A 199 -16.62 -2.94 -19.82
N GLY A 200 -15.62 -3.69 -20.30
CA GLY A 200 -15.48 -5.13 -20.07
C GLY A 200 -14.26 -5.48 -19.20
N PRO A 201 -14.15 -6.76 -18.79
CA PRO A 201 -13.15 -7.21 -17.85
C PRO A 201 -11.74 -7.11 -18.43
N LEU A 202 -10.83 -6.55 -17.64
CA LEU A 202 -9.39 -6.60 -17.88
C LEU A 202 -8.82 -7.90 -17.31
N VAL A 203 -8.31 -8.77 -18.19
CA VAL A 203 -7.85 -10.12 -17.83
C VAL A 203 -6.33 -10.21 -17.98
N GLY A 204 -5.64 -10.51 -16.87
CA GLY A 204 -4.19 -10.77 -16.86
C GLY A 204 -3.84 -12.27 -16.99
N PRO A 205 -2.59 -12.68 -16.71
CA PRO A 205 -1.55 -11.91 -16.02
C PRO A 205 -0.78 -10.94 -16.93
N ILE A 206 -0.43 -9.78 -16.39
CA ILE A 206 0.41 -8.76 -17.03
C ILE A 206 1.76 -8.68 -16.32
N VAL A 207 2.85 -8.64 -17.09
CA VAL A 207 4.20 -8.34 -16.59
C VAL A 207 4.67 -7.03 -17.20
N CYS A 208 5.04 -6.07 -16.36
CA CYS A 208 5.56 -4.75 -16.75
C CYS A 208 6.90 -4.51 -16.03
N GLY A 209 7.98 -4.19 -16.74
CA GLY A 209 9.27 -3.94 -16.10
C GLY A 209 9.38 -2.57 -15.42
N GLY A 210 8.60 -1.60 -15.92
CA GLY A 210 8.54 -0.23 -15.42
C GLY A 210 7.20 0.09 -14.75
N VAL A 211 6.58 1.18 -15.19
CA VAL A 211 5.34 1.72 -14.62
C VAL A 211 4.15 1.15 -15.37
N LEU A 212 3.18 0.58 -14.65
CA LEU A 212 1.83 0.33 -15.14
C LEU A 212 0.92 1.47 -14.67
N ASP A 213 0.67 2.42 -15.56
CA ASP A 213 -0.10 3.62 -15.26
C ASP A 213 -1.58 3.45 -15.63
N LEU A 214 -2.46 3.44 -14.63
CA LEU A 214 -3.91 3.40 -14.76
C LEU A 214 -4.54 4.68 -14.17
N SER A 215 -3.80 5.79 -14.16
CA SER A 215 -4.26 7.06 -13.61
C SER A 215 -5.49 7.58 -14.37
N ARG A 216 -6.49 8.06 -13.64
CA ARG A 216 -7.77 8.53 -14.18
C ARG A 216 -8.56 7.49 -14.99
N ALA A 217 -8.14 6.22 -14.96
CA ALA A 217 -8.87 5.16 -15.64
C ALA A 217 -10.25 4.94 -15.00
N VAL A 218 -11.25 4.61 -15.81
CA VAL A 218 -12.62 4.34 -15.37
C VAL A 218 -12.93 2.85 -15.53
N LEU A 219 -13.16 2.18 -14.40
CA LEU A 219 -13.42 0.75 -14.31
C LEU A 219 -14.89 0.53 -13.94
N THR A 220 -15.68 -0.02 -14.86
CA THR A 220 -17.15 -0.15 -14.68
C THR A 220 -17.65 -1.59 -14.49
N CYS A 221 -16.82 -2.59 -14.70
CA CYS A 221 -17.17 -4.00 -14.56
C CYS A 221 -16.23 -4.74 -13.58
N PRO A 222 -16.67 -5.81 -12.89
CA PRO A 222 -15.83 -6.48 -11.92
C PRO A 222 -14.55 -7.04 -12.54
N ILE A 223 -13.40 -6.66 -12.00
CA ILE A 223 -12.09 -7.00 -12.57
C ILE A 223 -11.27 -7.74 -11.53
N ARG A 224 -10.71 -8.88 -11.96
CA ARG A 224 -9.63 -9.57 -11.24
C ARG A 224 -8.42 -9.64 -12.13
N ILE A 225 -7.39 -8.90 -11.77
CA ILE A 225 -6.16 -8.81 -12.54
C ILE A 225 -4.97 -9.27 -11.71
N ARG A 226 -4.05 -9.95 -12.39
CA ARG A 226 -2.77 -10.42 -11.86
C ARG A 226 -1.68 -9.56 -12.49
N ILE A 227 -0.90 -8.86 -11.67
CA ILE A 227 0.07 -7.86 -12.12
C ILE A 227 1.42 -8.15 -11.47
N ALA A 228 2.48 -8.23 -12.28
CA ALA A 228 3.85 -8.08 -11.82
C ALA A 228 4.39 -6.80 -12.46
N ALA A 229 4.65 -5.77 -11.66
CA ALA A 229 5.11 -4.48 -12.14
C ALA A 229 6.09 -3.84 -11.16
N ALA A 230 6.97 -2.94 -11.59
CA ALA A 230 7.81 -2.18 -10.66
C ALA A 230 6.97 -1.11 -9.94
N GLN A 231 6.05 -0.46 -10.66
CA GLN A 231 5.11 0.51 -10.09
C GLN A 231 3.72 0.34 -10.68
N VAL A 232 2.69 0.59 -9.88
CA VAL A 232 1.28 0.64 -10.33
C VAL A 232 0.68 1.96 -9.88
N LEU A 233 0.31 2.81 -10.83
CA LEU A 233 -0.32 4.10 -10.56
C LEU A 233 -1.82 4.00 -10.79
N LEU A 234 -2.61 4.35 -9.79
CA LEU A 234 -4.07 4.43 -9.82
C LEU A 234 -4.54 5.85 -9.44
N GLU A 235 -3.74 6.86 -9.78
CA GLU A 235 -3.97 8.23 -9.34
C GLU A 235 -5.27 8.78 -9.95
N ALA A 236 -6.18 9.27 -9.11
CA ALA A 236 -7.52 9.73 -9.50
C ALA A 236 -8.34 8.69 -10.32
N ALA A 237 -8.01 7.40 -10.23
CA ALA A 237 -8.75 6.34 -10.91
C ALA A 237 -10.19 6.22 -10.35
N GLN A 238 -11.16 5.97 -11.22
CA GLN A 238 -12.57 5.79 -10.85
C GLN A 238 -12.92 4.30 -10.85
N ILE A 239 -12.89 3.69 -9.67
CA ILE A 239 -13.20 2.27 -9.48
C ILE A 239 -14.68 2.15 -9.11
N ASN A 240 -15.52 1.98 -10.13
CA ASN A 240 -16.98 1.92 -10.01
C ASN A 240 -17.53 0.51 -9.81
N THR A 241 -16.67 -0.42 -9.41
CA THR A 241 -16.93 -1.86 -9.46
C THR A 241 -15.98 -2.63 -8.53
N ALA A 242 -16.26 -3.91 -8.30
CA ALA A 242 -15.39 -4.73 -7.47
C ALA A 242 -14.05 -4.98 -8.19
N LEU A 243 -12.94 -4.64 -7.54
CA LEU A 243 -11.59 -4.78 -8.08
C LEU A 243 -10.76 -5.70 -7.17
N THR A 244 -10.15 -6.72 -7.76
CA THR A 244 -9.15 -7.56 -7.08
C THR A 244 -7.83 -7.47 -7.83
N LEU A 245 -6.83 -6.89 -7.17
CA LEU A 245 -5.45 -6.78 -7.65
C LEU A 245 -4.61 -7.85 -6.93
N ASP A 246 -4.19 -8.88 -7.67
CA ASP A 246 -3.18 -9.83 -7.19
C ASP A 246 -1.82 -9.35 -7.73
N VAL A 247 -0.99 -8.78 -6.86
CA VAL A 247 0.20 -7.97 -7.24
C VAL A 247 1.51 -8.60 -6.75
N ARG A 248 2.58 -8.36 -7.51
CA ARG A 248 3.98 -8.71 -7.21
C ARG A 248 4.89 -7.51 -7.52
N TYR A 249 5.91 -7.32 -6.67
CA TYR A 249 6.95 -6.27 -6.73
C TYR A 249 6.48 -4.83 -6.55
N ALA A 250 5.28 -4.48 -7.05
CA ALA A 250 4.93 -3.10 -7.31
C ALA A 250 4.86 -2.19 -6.09
N ASP A 251 5.36 -0.97 -6.26
CA ASP A 251 4.98 0.20 -5.46
C ASP A 251 3.66 0.77 -6.00
N ILE A 252 2.61 0.72 -5.18
CA ILE A 252 1.25 1.09 -5.58
C ILE A 252 0.92 2.50 -5.09
N ASN A 253 0.51 3.38 -6.00
CA ASN A 253 -0.01 4.71 -5.67
C ASN A 253 -1.51 4.80 -5.93
N LEU A 254 -2.30 5.15 -4.92
CA LEU A 254 -3.76 5.34 -5.03
C LEU A 254 -4.19 6.80 -4.82
N LEU A 255 -3.28 7.78 -4.91
CA LEU A 255 -3.58 9.20 -4.69
C LEU A 255 -4.90 9.63 -5.35
N ASP A 256 -5.85 10.16 -4.57
CA ASP A 256 -7.16 10.66 -5.02
C ASP A 256 -8.04 9.62 -5.75
N ALA A 257 -7.74 8.32 -5.67
CA ALA A 257 -8.56 7.27 -6.27
C ALA A 257 -9.95 7.21 -5.62
N VAL A 258 -10.99 7.06 -6.45
CA VAL A 258 -12.38 6.98 -6.01
C VAL A 258 -12.84 5.53 -6.00
N LEU A 259 -13.07 4.99 -4.79
CA LEU A 259 -13.52 3.61 -4.58
C LEU A 259 -15.02 3.62 -4.22
N SER A 260 -15.90 3.21 -5.14
CA SER A 260 -17.34 3.10 -4.85
C SER A 260 -17.80 1.67 -4.55
N GLN A 261 -16.91 0.69 -4.69
CA GLN A 261 -17.14 -0.73 -4.47
C GLN A 261 -15.89 -1.38 -3.83
N PRO A 262 -16.00 -2.61 -3.28
CA PRO A 262 -14.87 -3.29 -2.64
C PRO A 262 -13.64 -3.44 -3.55
N VAL A 263 -12.48 -3.02 -3.04
CA VAL A 263 -11.17 -3.17 -3.67
C VAL A 263 -10.27 -4.01 -2.77
N ALA A 264 -9.73 -5.10 -3.29
CA ALA A 264 -8.79 -5.97 -2.60
C ALA A 264 -7.43 -5.92 -3.29
N ILE A 265 -6.38 -5.59 -2.55
CA ILE A 265 -4.99 -5.60 -3.02
C ILE A 265 -4.25 -6.70 -2.26
N ASN A 266 -3.83 -7.74 -2.98
CA ASN A 266 -3.25 -8.95 -2.42
C ASN A 266 -1.85 -9.18 -2.97
N PHE A 267 -0.92 -9.54 -2.10
CA PHE A 267 0.36 -10.09 -2.51
C PHE A 267 0.21 -11.52 -3.06
N HIS A 268 0.75 -11.77 -4.25
CA HIS A 268 0.83 -13.12 -4.81
C HIS A 268 2.25 -13.70 -4.68
N PRO A 269 2.48 -14.80 -3.95
CA PRO A 269 3.84 -15.22 -3.56
C PRO A 269 4.67 -15.92 -4.65
N ARG A 270 4.05 -16.39 -5.74
CA ARG A 270 4.73 -17.11 -6.83
C ARG A 270 4.50 -16.40 -8.16
N PRO A 271 5.38 -16.58 -9.16
CA PRO A 271 5.09 -16.12 -10.52
C PRO A 271 3.77 -16.69 -11.04
N PHE A 272 3.10 -15.91 -11.88
CA PHE A 272 1.77 -16.28 -12.36
C PHE A 272 1.83 -17.46 -13.35
N PRO A 273 0.97 -18.47 -13.20
CA PRO A 273 0.85 -19.54 -14.18
C PRO A 273 0.07 -19.05 -15.40
N PHE A 274 0.53 -19.43 -16.59
CA PHE A 274 -0.14 -19.21 -17.86
C PHE A 274 0.27 -20.32 -18.86
N ASN A 275 -0.70 -20.93 -19.53
CA ASN A 275 -0.49 -22.02 -20.52
C ASN A 275 0.49 -23.11 -20.05
N ASP A 276 0.22 -23.72 -18.88
CA ASP A 276 1.03 -24.79 -18.27
C ASP A 276 2.50 -24.42 -17.95
N ALA A 277 2.86 -23.15 -18.08
CA ALA A 277 4.16 -22.59 -17.74
C ALA A 277 4.00 -21.41 -16.75
N LEU A 278 5.13 -20.89 -16.28
CA LEU A 278 5.17 -19.63 -15.53
C LEU A 278 5.46 -18.49 -16.51
N VAL A 279 4.76 -17.36 -16.36
CA VAL A 279 5.08 -16.15 -17.13
C VAL A 279 6.45 -15.64 -16.67
N PRO A 280 7.41 -15.40 -17.59
CA PRO A 280 8.72 -14.88 -17.21
C PRO A 280 8.62 -13.45 -16.68
N GLU A 281 9.19 -13.23 -15.49
CA GLU A 281 9.26 -11.94 -14.79
C GLU A 281 10.65 -11.29 -14.93
N ASP A 282 11.40 -11.64 -15.99
CA ASP A 282 12.81 -11.25 -16.17
C ASP A 282 13.10 -9.75 -15.95
N PRO A 283 12.25 -8.79 -16.42
CA PRO A 283 12.48 -7.36 -16.20
C PRO A 283 12.52 -6.93 -14.72
N LEU A 284 11.92 -7.73 -13.82
CA LEU A 284 11.80 -7.43 -12.39
C LEU A 284 12.82 -8.22 -11.55
N THR A 285 13.73 -8.95 -12.19
CA THR A 285 14.71 -9.80 -11.50
C THR A 285 15.60 -8.97 -10.58
N GLY A 286 15.65 -9.33 -9.29
CA GLY A 286 16.47 -8.68 -8.28
C GLY A 286 15.73 -7.65 -7.41
N GLN A 287 14.48 -7.33 -7.75
CA GLN A 287 13.58 -6.54 -6.89
C GLN A 287 12.96 -7.42 -5.81
N ASP A 288 12.50 -6.81 -4.71
CA ASP A 288 11.73 -7.52 -3.69
C ASP A 288 10.36 -7.88 -4.26
N PRO A 289 9.95 -9.17 -4.29
CA PRO A 289 8.62 -9.55 -4.76
C PRO A 289 7.48 -9.00 -3.90
N GLN A 290 7.73 -8.57 -2.67
CA GLN A 290 6.71 -7.99 -1.80
C GLN A 290 6.27 -6.61 -2.30
N PRO A 291 5.00 -6.43 -2.69
CA PRO A 291 4.49 -5.12 -3.12
C PRO A 291 4.35 -4.19 -1.92
N SER A 292 4.38 -2.88 -2.18
CA SER A 292 4.18 -1.83 -1.19
C SER A 292 3.05 -0.87 -1.60
N ILE A 293 2.46 -0.15 -0.65
CA ILE A 293 1.61 1.02 -0.96
C ILE A 293 2.36 2.28 -0.55
N ALA A 294 2.53 3.20 -1.50
CA ALA A 294 3.25 4.46 -1.27
C ALA A 294 2.34 5.52 -0.63
N MET A 295 1.12 5.71 -1.15
CA MET A 295 0.25 6.82 -0.74
C MET A 295 -1.24 6.46 -0.86
N LEU A 296 -2.02 6.89 0.14
CA LEU A 296 -3.47 6.74 0.24
C LEU A 296 -4.20 8.09 0.41
N ALA A 297 -3.50 9.21 0.25
CA ALA A 297 -4.09 10.54 0.40
C ALA A 297 -5.27 10.73 -0.57
N GLY A 298 -6.37 11.33 -0.10
CA GLY A 298 -7.58 11.58 -0.90
C GLY A 298 -8.50 10.38 -1.09
N VAL A 299 -8.08 9.17 -0.71
CA VAL A 299 -8.86 7.93 -0.89
C VAL A 299 -9.81 7.70 0.27
N ASP A 300 -11.07 7.32 -0.03
CA ASP A 300 -11.95 6.70 0.96
C ASP A 300 -11.64 5.21 1.07
N VAL A 301 -10.93 4.82 2.13
CA VAL A 301 -10.45 3.45 2.31
C VAL A 301 -11.48 2.52 2.94
N ALA A 302 -12.74 2.95 3.12
CA ALA A 302 -13.81 2.11 3.66
C ALA A 302 -14.05 0.82 2.86
N PHE A 303 -13.77 0.86 1.56
CA PHE A 303 -13.89 -0.28 0.66
C PHE A 303 -12.57 -0.98 0.35
N LEU A 304 -11.45 -0.55 0.96
CA LEU A 304 -10.12 -1.09 0.70
C LEU A 304 -9.77 -2.23 1.67
N ALA A 305 -9.34 -3.36 1.11
CA ALA A 305 -8.75 -4.47 1.83
C ALA A 305 -7.33 -4.73 1.30
N VAL A 306 -6.38 -4.89 2.21
CA VAL A 306 -4.97 -5.14 1.89
C VAL A 306 -4.50 -6.44 2.53
N SER A 307 -3.79 -7.27 1.75
CA SER A 307 -3.32 -8.59 2.19
C SER A 307 -1.89 -8.86 1.75
N GLY A 308 -0.96 -8.97 2.69
CA GLY A 308 0.45 -9.28 2.41
C GLY A 308 1.26 -8.15 1.75
N VAL A 309 0.70 -6.94 1.65
CA VAL A 309 1.32 -5.74 1.08
C VAL A 309 2.08 -4.98 2.16
N ASP A 310 3.26 -4.45 1.86
CA ASP A 310 4.05 -3.64 2.79
C ASP A 310 3.51 -2.21 2.90
N LEU A 311 3.27 -1.76 4.13
CA LEU A 311 2.81 -0.41 4.46
C LEU A 311 3.87 0.39 5.24
N SER A 312 5.12 -0.08 5.30
CA SER A 312 6.20 0.56 6.05
C SER A 312 6.50 1.98 5.57
N ALA A 313 6.40 2.24 4.26
CA ALA A 313 6.58 3.55 3.65
C ALA A 313 5.26 4.27 3.30
N CYS A 314 4.11 3.69 3.65
CA CYS A 314 2.79 4.19 3.24
C CYS A 314 2.43 5.52 3.94
N LEU A 315 2.00 6.49 3.15
CA LEU A 315 1.45 7.77 3.60
C LEU A 315 -0.07 7.67 3.73
N PHE A 316 -0.57 7.77 4.97
CA PHE A 316 -1.98 7.66 5.34
C PHE A 316 -2.67 9.01 5.54
N THR A 317 -1.91 10.07 5.78
CA THR A 317 -2.46 11.41 6.03
C THR A 317 -3.22 11.90 4.80
N GLY A 318 -4.44 12.35 5.01
CA GLY A 318 -5.36 12.75 3.93
C GLY A 318 -6.28 11.63 3.44
N ALA A 319 -6.10 10.38 3.89
CA ALA A 319 -7.07 9.32 3.62
C ALA A 319 -8.33 9.49 4.49
N HIS A 320 -9.49 9.09 3.95
CA HIS A 320 -10.78 9.13 4.61
C HIS A 320 -11.19 7.73 5.12
N HIS A 321 -11.88 7.67 6.27
CA HIS A 321 -12.33 6.42 6.92
C HIS A 321 -11.22 5.38 7.13
N LEU A 322 -10.02 5.82 7.55
CA LEU A 322 -8.91 4.92 7.90
C LEU A 322 -9.29 3.88 8.97
N ASP A 323 -10.34 4.13 9.75
CA ASP A 323 -10.89 3.18 10.72
C ASP A 323 -11.64 2.00 10.10
N GLN A 324 -11.92 2.04 8.80
CA GLN A 324 -12.60 0.98 8.05
C GLN A 324 -11.67 0.20 7.10
N LEU A 325 -10.38 0.58 7.02
CA LEU A 325 -9.37 -0.13 6.24
C LEU A 325 -9.21 -1.57 6.76
N ARG A 326 -9.32 -2.56 5.86
CA ARG A 326 -9.24 -3.97 6.25
C ARG A 326 -7.84 -4.51 6.05
N PHE A 327 -7.26 -5.03 7.12
CA PHE A 327 -5.97 -5.73 7.08
C PHE A 327 -6.22 -7.24 7.11
N GLU A 328 -5.82 -7.94 6.04
CA GLU A 328 -5.92 -9.39 5.94
C GLU A 328 -4.51 -10.01 6.01
N GLY A 329 -4.32 -10.98 6.91
CA GLY A 329 -3.03 -11.64 7.08
C GLY A 329 -1.94 -10.74 7.68
N HIS A 330 -0.69 -10.93 7.25
CA HIS A 330 0.46 -10.18 7.75
C HIS A 330 0.73 -8.96 6.87
N VAL A 331 0.56 -7.77 7.43
CA VAL A 331 0.83 -6.48 6.79
C VAL A 331 1.97 -5.80 7.58
N PRO A 332 3.18 -5.69 7.01
CA PRO A 332 4.30 -5.04 7.67
C PRO A 332 4.12 -3.52 7.75
N PHE A 333 4.74 -2.96 8.79
CA PHE A 333 4.86 -1.53 9.06
C PHE A 333 6.27 -1.30 9.61
N ASP A 334 6.79 -0.08 9.49
CA ASP A 334 8.13 0.23 9.96
C ASP A 334 8.22 0.24 11.50
N GLU A 335 9.43 0.15 12.03
CA GLU A 335 9.74 0.21 13.46
C GLU A 335 10.56 1.46 13.79
N PRO A 336 10.48 1.99 15.03
CA PRO A 336 11.35 3.08 15.42
C PRO A 336 12.80 2.60 15.53
N PRO A 337 13.79 3.42 15.18
CA PRO A 337 15.20 3.04 15.13
C PRO A 337 15.83 2.73 16.50
N ALA A 338 15.09 2.91 17.61
CA ALA A 338 15.57 2.64 18.96
C ALA A 338 15.18 1.21 19.42
N PRO A 339 16.16 0.34 19.80
CA PRO A 339 15.92 -1.07 20.09
C PRO A 339 15.06 -1.33 21.33
N TRP A 340 14.87 -0.32 22.18
CA TRP A 340 14.12 -0.40 23.45
C TRP A 340 12.62 -0.10 23.29
N THR A 341 12.19 0.25 22.07
CA THR A 341 10.81 0.65 21.73
C THR A 341 10.29 -0.13 20.52
N ARG A 342 10.38 -1.46 20.53
CA ARG A 342 9.75 -2.28 19.48
C ARG A 342 8.24 -2.02 19.45
N ARG A 343 7.77 -1.34 18.41
CA ARG A 343 6.38 -1.05 18.07
C ARG A 343 6.31 -0.77 16.57
N ARG A 344 5.14 -0.91 15.98
CA ARG A 344 4.86 -0.44 14.62
C ARG A 344 4.69 1.09 14.59
N THR A 345 5.18 1.71 13.54
CA THR A 345 5.10 3.16 13.29
C THR A 345 4.65 3.44 11.87
N ILE A 346 3.92 4.53 11.68
CA ILE A 346 3.58 5.07 10.35
C ILE A 346 4.75 5.87 9.77
N ALA A 347 4.87 5.91 8.44
CA ALA A 347 5.95 6.60 7.74
C ALA A 347 6.02 8.09 8.11
N GLU A 348 4.87 8.76 8.27
CA GLU A 348 4.84 10.19 8.60
C GLU A 348 5.40 10.51 9.99
N GLU A 349 5.39 9.56 10.94
CA GLU A 349 6.08 9.77 12.22
C GLU A 349 7.60 9.84 12.00
N HIS A 350 8.16 9.02 11.11
CA HIS A 350 9.58 9.10 10.76
C HIS A 350 9.90 10.46 10.17
N HIS A 351 9.09 10.91 9.21
CA HIS A 351 9.25 12.20 8.54
C HIS A 351 9.21 13.35 9.55
N TRP A 352 8.19 13.39 10.43
CA TRP A 352 8.07 14.42 11.46
C TRP A 352 9.22 14.40 12.49
N ARG A 353 9.74 13.22 12.83
CA ARG A 353 10.89 13.12 13.75
C ARG A 353 12.22 13.50 13.11
N ALA A 354 12.32 13.38 11.79
CA ALA A 354 13.49 13.79 11.01
C ALA A 354 13.58 15.32 10.80
N LEU A 355 12.48 16.07 11.01
CA LEU A 355 12.47 17.52 10.84
C LEU A 355 13.44 18.28 11.78
N PRO A 356 14.16 19.30 11.27
CA PRO A 356 15.04 20.15 12.06
C PRO A 356 14.25 21.26 12.80
N LEU A 357 13.52 20.90 13.85
CA LEU A 357 12.74 21.86 14.64
C LEU A 357 13.59 22.64 15.68
N PRO A 358 13.30 23.94 15.94
CA PRO A 358 13.99 24.73 16.96
C PRO A 358 13.93 24.07 18.35
N GLY A 359 15.08 23.91 19.01
CA GLY A 359 15.18 23.26 20.33
C GLY A 359 15.23 21.72 20.29
N ARG A 360 15.10 21.10 19.12
CA ARG A 360 15.40 19.67 18.90
C ARG A 360 16.85 19.50 18.49
N ARG A 361 17.55 18.48 19.03
CA ARG A 361 18.86 18.08 18.47
C ARG A 361 18.62 17.55 17.03
N PRO A 362 19.48 17.88 16.06
CA PRO A 362 19.31 17.42 14.68
C PRO A 362 19.21 15.88 14.63
N ALA A 363 18.15 15.40 13.96
CA ALA A 363 17.73 14.00 13.95
C ALA A 363 18.69 13.04 13.23
N HIS A 364 19.74 13.56 12.57
CA HIS A 364 20.83 12.78 11.96
C HIS A 364 21.56 11.81 12.91
N THR A 365 21.23 11.80 14.21
CA THR A 365 21.88 10.97 15.22
C THR A 365 21.06 9.77 15.70
N ARG A 366 19.86 9.51 15.14
CA ARG A 366 18.99 8.42 15.63
C ARG A 366 18.31 7.53 14.60
N GLY A 367 18.58 7.66 13.29
CA GLY A 367 18.09 6.71 12.28
C GLY A 367 16.61 6.84 11.89
N TRP A 368 15.97 7.98 12.15
CA TRP A 368 14.62 8.28 11.64
C TRP A 368 14.71 8.71 10.18
N GLN A 369 13.80 8.24 9.33
CA GLN A 369 13.84 8.50 7.88
C GLN A 369 13.22 9.86 7.53
N PRO A 370 13.87 10.69 6.68
CA PRO A 370 13.29 11.93 6.17
C PRO A 370 12.21 11.65 5.13
N GLY A 371 11.19 12.51 5.08
CA GLY A 371 10.15 12.46 4.05
C GLY A 371 10.54 13.20 2.77
N PRO A 372 9.73 13.09 1.71
CA PRO A 372 9.99 13.71 0.41
C PRO A 372 10.10 15.24 0.50
N ASP A 373 9.25 15.88 1.32
CA ASP A 373 9.22 17.35 1.47
C ASP A 373 10.15 17.89 2.57
N HIS A 374 11.13 17.08 3.02
CA HIS A 374 12.11 17.53 4.00
C HIS A 374 12.96 18.68 3.42
N PRO A 375 13.20 19.78 4.17
CA PRO A 375 12.95 19.98 5.60
C PRO A 375 11.70 20.83 5.92
N ASP A 376 10.75 21.01 5.00
CA ASP A 376 9.64 21.94 5.20
C ASP A 376 8.67 21.46 6.30
N PRO A 377 8.57 22.17 7.44
CA PRO A 377 7.63 21.79 8.50
C PRO A 377 6.17 22.08 8.14
N ALA A 378 5.88 22.88 7.12
CA ALA A 378 4.51 23.23 6.72
C ALA A 378 3.80 22.09 5.97
N THR A 379 4.56 21.22 5.32
CA THR A 379 4.05 20.09 4.50
C THR A 379 4.04 18.76 5.26
N THR A 380 4.74 18.69 6.39
CA THR A 380 4.83 17.46 7.20
C THR A 380 3.77 17.46 8.31
N PRO A 381 2.95 16.40 8.44
CA PRO A 381 1.88 16.34 9.43
C PRO A 381 2.38 16.50 10.87
N GLY A 382 1.66 17.31 11.64
CA GLY A 382 2.00 17.59 13.04
C GLY A 382 1.58 16.46 14.00
N PRO A 383 2.02 16.47 15.27
CA PRO A 383 1.68 15.44 16.26
C PRO A 383 0.18 15.23 16.45
N LYS A 384 -0.61 16.30 16.34
CA LYS A 384 -2.07 16.25 16.49
C LYS A 384 -2.73 15.44 15.37
N GLU A 385 -2.29 15.63 14.14
CA GLU A 385 -2.76 14.90 12.96
C GLU A 385 -2.30 13.45 13.01
N LEU A 386 -1.01 13.21 13.29
CA LEU A 386 -0.47 11.86 13.47
C LEU A 386 -1.21 11.09 14.57
N ALA A 387 -1.59 11.74 15.68
CA ALA A 387 -2.40 11.12 16.72
C ALA A 387 -3.79 10.73 16.22
N ALA A 388 -4.41 11.52 15.33
CA ALA A 388 -5.68 11.16 14.72
C ALA A 388 -5.53 9.98 13.76
N THR A 389 -4.47 9.95 12.94
CA THR A 389 -4.14 8.82 12.04
C THR A 389 -3.92 7.53 12.84
N TYR A 390 -3.09 7.57 13.89
CA TYR A 390 -2.88 6.44 14.80
C TYR A 390 -4.18 5.92 15.42
N ARG A 391 -5.09 6.83 15.82
CA ARG A 391 -6.37 6.46 16.40
C ARG A 391 -7.27 5.72 15.41
N GLN A 392 -7.35 6.20 14.17
CA GLN A 392 -8.17 5.56 13.15
C GLN A 392 -7.62 4.19 12.79
N LEU A 393 -6.31 4.08 12.52
CA LEU A 393 -5.65 2.79 12.23
C LEU A 393 -5.76 1.80 13.40
N ARG A 394 -5.65 2.28 14.65
CA ARG A 394 -5.91 1.47 15.84
C ARG A 394 -7.31 0.88 15.82
N LYS A 395 -8.33 1.70 15.52
CA LYS A 395 -9.73 1.25 15.48
C LYS A 395 -9.94 0.20 14.40
N ALA A 396 -9.38 0.38 13.21
CA ALA A 396 -9.39 -0.63 12.15
C ALA A 396 -8.81 -1.98 12.60
N LEU A 397 -7.67 -1.95 13.31
CA LEU A 397 -7.04 -3.16 13.85
C LEU A 397 -7.86 -3.80 14.98
N GLU A 398 -8.50 -3.00 15.85
CA GLU A 398 -9.41 -3.49 16.90
C GLU A 398 -10.63 -4.20 16.28
N ASP A 399 -11.24 -3.60 15.25
CA ASP A 399 -12.38 -4.16 14.51
C ASP A 399 -11.98 -5.44 13.77
N GLY A 400 -10.74 -5.49 13.26
CA GLY A 400 -10.11 -6.69 12.68
C GLY A 400 -9.65 -7.76 13.70
N LYS A 401 -9.94 -7.57 15.00
CA LYS A 401 -9.51 -8.45 16.12
C LYS A 401 -7.99 -8.62 16.25
N ASN A 402 -7.21 -7.70 15.69
CA ASN A 402 -5.75 -7.66 15.85
C ASN A 402 -5.37 -6.84 17.09
N GLU A 403 -5.67 -7.39 18.27
CA GLU A 403 -5.32 -6.78 19.57
C GLU A 403 -3.81 -6.44 19.72
N PRO A 404 -2.85 -7.32 19.35
CA PRO A 404 -1.42 -6.98 19.37
C PRO A 404 -1.06 -5.75 18.54
N GLY A 405 -1.52 -5.68 17.29
CA GLY A 405 -1.26 -4.55 16.40
C GLY A 405 -1.89 -3.27 16.93
N ALA A 406 -3.16 -3.31 17.32
CA ALA A 406 -3.87 -2.17 17.90
C ALA A 406 -3.16 -1.55 19.11
N ALA A 407 -2.52 -2.38 19.96
CA ALA A 407 -1.75 -1.91 21.10
C ALA A 407 -0.49 -1.12 20.70
N ASP A 408 0.16 -1.46 19.58
CA ASP A 408 1.32 -0.71 19.10
C ASP A 408 0.89 0.67 18.57
N PHE A 409 -0.23 0.74 17.84
CA PHE A 409 -0.82 2.00 17.36
C PHE A 409 -1.37 2.86 18.51
N TYR A 410 -1.91 2.25 19.57
CA TYR A 410 -2.28 2.96 20.80
C TYR A 410 -1.06 3.65 21.45
N TYR A 411 0.07 2.95 21.50
CA TYR A 411 1.32 3.51 22.02
C TYR A 411 1.81 4.67 21.13
N GLY A 412 1.67 4.55 19.80
CA GLY A 412 1.83 5.63 18.81
C GLY A 412 0.98 6.87 19.12
N GLU A 413 -0.34 6.69 19.23
CA GLU A 413 -1.32 7.75 19.54
C GLU A 413 -0.94 8.52 20.82
N MET A 414 -0.67 7.80 21.92
CA MET A 414 -0.34 8.43 23.21
C MET A 414 1.02 9.15 23.18
N GLU A 415 1.96 8.67 22.39
CA GLU A 415 3.25 9.35 22.23
C GLU A 415 3.11 10.65 21.46
N MET A 416 2.31 10.68 20.39
CA MET A 416 2.04 11.90 19.63
C MET A 416 1.30 12.94 20.49
N ARG A 417 0.28 12.53 21.25
CA ARG A 417 -0.41 13.42 22.22
C ARG A 417 0.51 13.99 23.30
N ARG A 418 1.49 13.21 23.75
CA ARG A 418 2.47 13.69 24.76
C ARG A 418 3.42 14.73 24.16
N LEU A 419 3.78 14.59 22.88
CA LEU A 419 4.72 15.46 22.19
C LEU A 419 4.04 16.68 21.54
N ASP A 420 2.72 16.67 21.46
CA ASP A 420 1.92 17.81 21.03
C ASP A 420 2.04 18.97 22.02
N HIS A 421 2.33 20.17 21.49
CA HIS A 421 2.51 21.39 22.29
C HIS A 421 1.19 22.11 22.55
N ASP A 422 0.15 21.82 21.77
CA ASP A 422 -1.18 22.39 21.93
C ASP A 422 -2.00 21.68 23.02
N THR A 423 -1.52 20.53 23.48
CA THR A 423 -2.16 19.76 24.55
C THR A 423 -2.09 20.53 25.89
N PRO A 424 -3.22 20.66 26.63
CA PRO A 424 -3.25 21.38 27.91
C PRO A 424 -2.20 20.89 28.90
N PHE A 425 -1.62 21.80 29.68
CA PHE A 425 -0.52 21.49 30.60
C PHE A 425 -0.82 20.33 31.56
N GLY A 426 -2.03 20.29 32.14
CA GLY A 426 -2.46 19.23 33.04
C GLY A 426 -2.52 17.86 32.37
N GLU A 427 -3.03 17.80 31.14
CA GLU A 427 -3.06 16.58 30.33
C GLU A 427 -1.64 16.12 29.98
N ARG A 428 -0.76 17.06 29.63
CA ARG A 428 0.65 16.75 29.34
C ARG A 428 1.36 16.18 30.56
N ILE A 429 1.13 16.71 31.77
CA ILE A 429 1.66 16.12 33.01
C ILE A 429 1.13 14.69 33.19
N LEU A 430 -0.18 14.49 33.01
CA LEU A 430 -0.81 13.18 33.15
C LEU A 430 -0.22 12.16 32.16
N LEU A 431 -0.08 12.52 30.89
CA LEU A 431 0.52 11.67 29.85
C LEU A 431 1.98 11.36 30.14
N ASN A 432 2.75 12.33 30.65
CA ASN A 432 4.14 12.10 31.05
C ASN A 432 4.23 11.14 32.25
N ALA A 433 3.38 11.30 33.26
CA ALA A 433 3.32 10.41 34.42
C ALA A 433 2.88 8.98 33.99
N TYR A 434 1.85 8.88 33.16
CA TYR A 434 1.34 7.60 32.66
C TYR A 434 2.37 6.87 31.78
N TRP A 435 3.06 7.59 30.91
CA TRP A 435 4.21 7.05 30.19
C TRP A 435 5.30 6.58 31.14
N LEU A 436 5.70 7.43 32.10
CA LEU A 436 6.82 7.17 33.01
C LEU A 436 6.61 5.88 33.79
N VAL A 437 5.42 5.75 34.37
CA VAL A 437 5.04 4.71 35.32
C VAL A 437 4.75 3.37 34.64
N SER A 438 4.00 3.36 33.54
CA SER A 438 3.50 2.09 32.95
C SER A 438 3.74 1.95 31.45
N GLY A 439 4.37 2.95 30.81
CA GLY A 439 4.50 2.97 29.36
C GLY A 439 3.13 2.95 28.67
N TYR A 440 2.21 3.78 29.15
CA TYR A 440 0.81 3.82 28.73
C TYR A 440 0.06 2.51 29.00
N GLY A 441 0.35 1.83 30.12
CA GLY A 441 -0.32 0.58 30.50
C GLY A 441 0.07 -0.65 29.70
N LEU A 442 1.08 -0.54 28.83
CA LEU A 442 1.54 -1.63 27.95
C LEU A 442 2.85 -2.29 28.42
N ARG A 443 3.54 -1.72 29.42
CA ARG A 443 4.85 -2.23 29.87
C ARG A 443 4.81 -2.66 31.34
N ALA A 444 4.57 -3.95 31.56
CA ALA A 444 4.52 -4.55 32.90
C ALA A 444 5.82 -4.33 33.70
N SER A 445 6.99 -4.39 33.05
CA SER A 445 8.28 -4.16 33.71
C SER A 445 8.41 -2.75 34.29
N ARG A 446 7.91 -1.72 33.59
CA ARG A 446 7.90 -0.34 34.09
C ARG A 446 6.94 -0.19 35.26
N ALA A 447 5.75 -0.76 35.16
CA ALA A 447 4.76 -0.72 36.23
C ALA A 447 5.26 -1.44 37.51
N LEU A 448 5.91 -2.60 37.37
CA LEU A 448 6.53 -3.32 38.49
C LEU A 448 7.72 -2.55 39.10
N ALA A 449 8.55 -1.92 38.27
CA ALA A 449 9.63 -1.07 38.75
C ALA A 449 9.09 0.15 39.50
N ALA A 450 8.07 0.81 38.96
CA ALA A 450 7.38 1.93 39.61
C ALA A 450 6.74 1.50 40.94
N LEU A 451 6.13 0.31 41.00
CA LEU A 451 5.62 -0.28 42.24
C LEU A 451 6.73 -0.47 43.27
N GLY A 452 7.87 -1.06 42.86
CA GLY A 452 9.02 -1.24 43.75
C GLY A 452 9.57 0.08 44.29
N VAL A 453 9.67 1.11 43.44
CA VAL A 453 10.10 2.47 43.85
C VAL A 453 9.07 3.11 44.79
N ALA A 454 7.78 2.99 44.49
CA ALA A 454 6.71 3.51 45.36
C ALA A 454 6.75 2.84 46.74
N MET A 455 6.84 1.51 46.80
CA MET A 455 6.95 0.76 48.06
C MET A 455 8.20 1.17 48.85
N ALA A 456 9.35 1.32 48.19
CA ALA A 456 10.57 1.77 48.84
C ALA A 456 10.44 3.20 49.42
N LEU A 457 9.79 4.09 48.67
CA LEU A 457 9.49 5.45 49.14
C LEU A 457 8.51 5.42 50.32
N THR A 458 7.44 4.63 50.26
CA THR A 458 6.48 4.47 51.37
C THR A 458 7.18 3.95 52.63
N VAL A 459 8.07 2.96 52.49
CA VAL A 459 8.88 2.44 53.60
C VAL A 459 9.77 3.55 54.18
N LEU A 460 10.45 4.33 53.34
CA LEU A 460 11.27 5.46 53.79
C LEU A 460 10.45 6.51 54.55
N LEU A 461 9.30 6.91 54.00
CA LEU A 461 8.39 7.89 54.63
C LEU A 461 7.84 7.34 55.95
N MET A 462 7.49 6.06 56.00
CA MET A 462 7.05 5.38 57.22
C MET A 462 8.14 5.32 58.29
N MET A 463 9.40 5.09 57.91
CA MET A 463 10.52 5.12 58.85
C MET A 463 10.77 6.52 59.41
N LEU A 464 10.68 7.54 58.56
CA LEU A 464 10.99 8.93 58.92
C LEU A 464 9.87 9.59 59.73
N TRP A 465 8.62 9.29 59.42
CA TRP A 465 7.46 10.04 59.92
C TRP A 465 6.28 9.16 60.37
N GLY A 466 6.14 7.94 59.85
CA GLY A 466 4.92 7.14 60.04
C GLY A 466 4.88 6.24 61.28
N LEU A 467 6.00 5.65 61.67
CA LEU A 467 6.07 4.79 62.86
C LEU A 467 6.30 5.61 64.12
N PRO A 468 5.52 5.42 65.20
CA PRO A 468 5.80 6.05 66.49
C PRO A 468 7.09 5.51 67.10
N ASN A 469 7.61 6.23 68.09
CA ASN A 469 8.71 5.69 68.89
C ASN A 469 8.29 4.41 69.62
N PRO A 470 9.23 3.51 69.95
CA PRO A 470 8.93 2.38 70.82
C PRO A 470 8.34 2.91 72.14
N LYS A 471 7.05 2.60 72.39
CA LYS A 471 6.39 3.00 73.64
C LYS A 471 7.11 2.32 74.82
N PRO A 472 7.45 3.04 75.91
CA PRO A 472 7.83 2.38 77.15
C PRO A 472 6.65 1.55 77.67
N GLN A 473 6.94 0.47 78.40
CA GLN A 473 5.97 -0.50 78.92
C GLN A 473 4.72 0.17 79.50
N GLN A 474 3.54 -0.31 79.09
CA GLN A 474 2.26 0.11 79.66
C GLN A 474 2.20 -0.39 81.11
N THR A 475 2.47 0.49 82.07
CA THR A 475 2.28 0.21 83.49
C THR A 475 0.82 0.37 83.86
N ALA A 476 0.15 -0.76 84.12
CA ALA A 476 -1.16 -0.77 84.74
C ALA A 476 -1.00 -0.51 86.25
N SER A 477 -1.29 0.71 86.71
CA SER A 477 -1.37 1.03 88.14
C SER A 477 -2.80 0.94 88.62
N GLY A 478 -3.06 0.11 89.64
CA GLY A 478 -4.33 0.06 90.35
C GLY A 478 -4.10 -0.23 91.84
N THR A 479 -4.87 0.42 92.70
CA THR A 479 -4.94 0.14 94.16
C THR A 479 -5.95 -0.98 94.40
N MET A 480 -5.55 -2.05 95.10
CA MET A 480 -6.48 -3.15 95.46
C MET A 480 -7.35 -2.76 96.66
N PRO A 481 -8.69 -2.84 96.57
CA PRO A 481 -9.56 -2.83 97.74
C PRO A 481 -10.33 -4.16 97.85
N VAL A 482 -9.95 -4.96 98.86
CA VAL A 482 -10.68 -6.08 99.50
C VAL A 482 -11.11 -7.26 98.57
N PRO A 483 -10.94 -8.53 98.99
CA PRO A 483 -11.29 -9.68 98.16
C PRO A 483 -12.77 -9.70 97.77
N GLY A 484 -13.09 -9.64 96.47
CA GLY A 484 -14.44 -9.85 95.94
C GLY A 484 -15.01 -8.79 94.99
N SER A 485 -14.29 -7.71 94.68
CA SER A 485 -14.77 -6.62 93.80
C SER A 485 -14.22 -6.72 92.36
N ARG A 486 -15.04 -6.33 91.36
CA ARG A 486 -14.64 -6.29 89.94
C ARG A 486 -13.66 -5.14 89.68
N ILE A 487 -12.53 -5.44 89.06
CA ILE A 487 -11.49 -4.46 88.69
C ILE A 487 -11.88 -3.81 87.35
N HIS A 488 -12.04 -2.49 87.32
CA HIS A 488 -12.09 -1.71 86.08
C HIS A 488 -10.71 -1.12 85.81
N LEU A 489 -9.96 -1.74 84.90
CA LEU A 489 -8.68 -1.22 84.39
C LEU A 489 -8.97 -0.30 83.20
N VAL A 490 -8.82 1.01 83.39
CA VAL A 490 -8.81 1.97 82.29
C VAL A 490 -7.36 2.09 81.82
N ILE A 491 -7.06 1.54 80.65
CA ILE A 491 -5.75 1.71 80.01
C ILE A 491 -5.86 2.91 79.08
N ASP A 492 -5.40 4.08 79.54
CA ASP A 492 -5.31 5.26 78.69
C ASP A 492 -4.21 5.05 77.64
N LYS A 493 -4.63 4.99 76.38
CA LYS A 493 -3.72 4.90 75.24
C LYS A 493 -3.35 6.31 74.79
N SER A 494 -2.14 6.75 75.11
CA SER A 494 -1.61 8.01 74.59
C SER A 494 -1.41 7.94 73.07
N ASP A 495 -1.69 9.06 72.40
CA ASP A 495 -1.55 9.19 70.96
C ASP A 495 -0.11 8.87 70.51
N PRO A 496 0.07 8.12 69.41
CA PRO A 496 1.38 7.77 68.88
C PRO A 496 2.14 9.04 68.44
N THR A 497 3.11 9.47 69.26
CA THR A 497 3.94 10.65 68.99
C THR A 497 5.34 10.27 68.50
N LEU A 498 5.91 11.14 67.67
CA LEU A 498 7.24 11.00 67.09
C LEU A 498 8.17 12.08 67.67
N SER A 499 9.02 11.70 68.62
CA SER A 499 9.88 12.63 69.37
C SER A 499 11.32 12.10 69.40
N GLY A 500 12.25 12.74 68.71
CA GLY A 500 13.66 12.33 68.72
C GLY A 500 14.44 12.69 67.44
N PRO A 501 15.78 12.65 67.51
CA PRO A 501 16.67 13.03 66.41
C PRO A 501 16.54 12.07 65.20
N LEU A 502 16.78 12.61 64.00
CA LEU A 502 16.68 11.88 62.73
C LEU A 502 17.53 10.60 62.69
N SER A 503 18.69 10.58 63.34
CA SER A 503 19.58 9.41 63.41
C SER A 503 18.94 8.17 64.04
N GLN A 504 17.99 8.34 64.98
CA GLN A 504 17.28 7.23 65.64
C GLN A 504 16.12 6.67 64.79
N ARG A 505 15.83 7.29 63.64
CA ARG A 505 14.77 6.88 62.71
C ARG A 505 15.29 5.92 61.63
N TRP A 506 16.60 5.95 61.37
CA TRP A 506 17.29 5.10 60.42
C TRP A 506 17.81 3.82 61.08
N THR A 507 16.89 2.90 61.40
CA THR A 507 17.24 1.60 62.02
C THR A 507 16.65 0.43 61.25
N ALA A 508 17.36 -0.71 61.25
CA ALA A 508 16.90 -1.93 60.58
C ALA A 508 15.57 -2.46 61.14
N ASP A 509 15.33 -2.29 62.44
CA ASP A 509 14.06 -2.68 63.08
C ASP A 509 12.88 -1.83 62.62
N ARG A 510 13.07 -0.51 62.44
CA ARG A 510 12.04 0.36 61.86
C ARG A 510 11.82 0.03 60.39
N ALA A 511 12.87 -0.27 59.62
CA ALA A 511 12.73 -0.71 58.23
C ALA A 511 11.91 -2.00 58.11
N LYS A 512 12.14 -2.98 58.99
CA LYS A 512 11.38 -4.23 59.03
C LYS A 512 9.91 -4.01 59.40
N LYS A 513 9.63 -3.14 60.38
CA LYS A 513 8.25 -2.76 60.76
C LYS A 513 7.54 -2.01 59.63
N ALA A 514 8.18 -1.01 59.05
CA ALA A 514 7.66 -0.24 57.92
C ALA A 514 7.41 -1.13 56.70
N GLY A 515 8.35 -2.02 56.36
CA GLY A 515 8.19 -2.99 55.29
C GLY A 515 7.01 -3.94 55.50
N ARG A 516 6.75 -4.38 56.74
CA ARG A 516 5.57 -5.20 57.06
C ARG A 516 4.27 -4.40 56.93
N VAL A 517 4.25 -3.13 57.35
CA VAL A 517 3.08 -2.24 57.18
C VAL A 517 2.78 -2.05 55.70
N VAL A 518 3.78 -1.73 54.88
CA VAL A 518 3.62 -1.52 53.43
C VAL A 518 3.21 -2.82 52.72
N LEU A 519 3.86 -3.95 52.99
CA LEU A 519 3.47 -5.22 52.37
C LEU A 519 2.03 -5.60 52.74
N ASN A 520 1.66 -5.40 54.01
CA ASN A 520 0.30 -5.66 54.48
C ASN A 520 -0.70 -4.65 53.92
N SER A 521 -0.35 -3.39 53.64
CA SER A 521 -1.27 -2.42 53.05
C SER A 521 -1.49 -2.64 51.55
N VAL A 522 -0.47 -3.12 50.83
CA VAL A 522 -0.55 -3.45 49.40
C VAL A 522 -1.41 -4.69 49.17
N VAL A 523 -1.24 -5.71 50.01
CA VAL A 523 -1.83 -7.05 49.79
C VAL A 523 -3.05 -7.32 50.68
N PHE A 524 -3.09 -6.74 51.89
CA PHE A 524 -4.12 -7.00 52.90
C PHE A 524 -4.80 -5.70 53.38
N ARG A 525 -5.96 -5.84 54.04
CA ARG A 525 -6.85 -4.69 54.33
C ARG A 525 -6.52 -3.93 55.62
N SER A 526 -5.63 -4.44 56.49
CA SER A 526 -5.25 -3.77 57.74
C SER A 526 -3.80 -4.03 58.14
N SER A 527 -3.11 -2.98 58.60
CA SER A 527 -1.93 -3.10 59.45
C SER A 527 -2.39 -2.87 60.89
N ASP A 528 -2.24 -3.87 61.78
CA ASP A 528 -2.61 -3.75 63.20
C ASP A 528 -1.60 -2.90 64.00
N GLN A 529 -1.03 -1.86 63.37
CA GLN A 529 0.03 -1.03 63.96
C GLN A 529 -0.49 0.35 64.33
N ASP A 530 -0.11 0.83 65.51
CA ASP A 530 -0.31 2.24 65.89
C ASP A 530 0.56 3.12 64.99
N LEU A 531 -0.03 3.93 64.11
CA LEU A 531 0.65 4.87 63.23
C LEU A 531 0.49 6.31 63.73
N THR A 532 1.48 7.16 63.47
CA THR A 532 1.34 8.62 63.68
C THR A 532 0.31 9.19 62.69
N THR A 533 -0.19 10.41 62.90
CA THR A 533 -1.08 11.08 61.93
C THR A 533 -0.49 11.13 60.52
N ALA A 534 0.82 11.41 60.40
CA ALA A 534 1.53 11.37 59.13
C ALA A 534 1.59 9.95 58.56
N GLY A 535 1.83 8.94 59.41
CA GLY A 535 1.80 7.53 59.04
C GLY A 535 0.45 7.06 58.49
N THR A 536 -0.65 7.50 59.10
CA THR A 536 -2.00 7.21 58.60
C THR A 536 -2.22 7.77 57.20
N TRP A 537 -1.82 9.02 56.93
CA TRP A 537 -1.93 9.60 55.59
C TRP A 537 -1.02 8.90 54.56
N ILE A 538 0.21 8.53 54.95
CA ILE A 538 1.14 7.77 54.11
C ILE A 538 0.55 6.39 53.77
N GLU A 539 -0.02 5.69 54.75
CA GLU A 539 -0.67 4.39 54.54
C GLU A 539 -1.89 4.53 53.63
N MET A 540 -2.75 5.53 53.86
CA MET A 540 -3.91 5.79 53.01
C MET A 540 -3.52 6.03 51.55
N PHE A 541 -2.45 6.78 51.30
CA PHE A 541 -1.95 7.02 49.94
C PHE A 541 -1.37 5.75 49.30
N SER A 542 -0.60 4.95 50.05
CA SER A 542 -0.06 3.65 49.59
C SER A 542 -1.18 2.68 49.21
N ARG A 543 -2.24 2.59 50.04
CA ARG A 543 -3.43 1.74 49.79
C ARG A 543 -4.19 2.08 48.51
N PHE A 544 -3.99 3.26 47.94
CA PHE A 544 -4.55 3.64 46.64
C PHE A 544 -3.52 3.47 45.52
N SER A 545 -2.34 4.08 45.68
CA SER A 545 -1.34 4.16 44.60
C SER A 545 -0.71 2.81 44.25
N GLU A 546 -0.34 2.00 45.24
CA GLU A 546 0.39 0.74 45.02
C GLU A 546 -0.51 -0.35 44.38
N PRO A 547 -1.78 -0.54 44.78
CA PRO A 547 -2.71 -1.42 44.05
C PRO A 547 -2.99 -0.97 42.62
N VAL A 548 -3.05 0.34 42.35
CA VAL A 548 -3.20 0.86 40.98
C VAL A 548 -1.99 0.49 40.11
N LEU A 549 -0.77 0.61 40.63
CA LEU A 549 0.45 0.21 39.93
C LEU A 549 0.48 -1.31 39.66
N LEU A 550 0.06 -2.10 40.64
CA LEU A 550 -0.09 -3.55 40.47
C LEU A 550 -1.15 -3.89 39.42
N GLY A 551 -2.28 -3.18 39.41
CA GLY A 551 -3.33 -3.31 38.41
C GLY A 551 -2.84 -2.98 36.99
N LEU A 552 -2.05 -1.91 36.84
CA LEU A 552 -1.40 -1.57 35.56
C LEU A 552 -0.41 -2.64 35.10
N ALA A 553 0.36 -3.23 36.02
CA ALA A 553 1.25 -4.34 35.70
C ALA A 553 0.49 -5.58 35.23
N ALA A 554 -0.62 -5.92 35.90
CA ALA A 554 -1.48 -7.04 35.53
C ALA A 554 -2.16 -6.81 34.16
N LEU A 555 -2.64 -5.60 33.89
CA LEU A 555 -3.23 -5.23 32.60
C LEU A 555 -2.22 -5.36 31.46
N ALA A 556 -1.01 -4.85 31.66
CA ALA A 556 0.07 -4.95 30.68
C ALA A 556 0.48 -6.41 30.43
N ALA A 557 0.55 -7.23 31.48
CA ALA A 557 0.87 -8.65 31.36
C ALA A 557 -0.22 -9.41 30.58
N ARG A 558 -1.50 -9.14 30.88
CA ARG A 558 -2.64 -9.69 30.12
C ARG A 558 -2.57 -9.31 28.65
N GLY A 559 -2.29 -8.03 28.37
CA GLY A 559 -2.13 -7.53 27.00
C GLY A 559 -1.05 -8.29 26.23
N ARG A 560 0.06 -8.65 26.88
CA ARG A 560 1.17 -9.41 26.27
C ARG A 560 0.85 -10.89 26.03
N ILE A 561 0.06 -11.52 26.91
CA ILE A 561 -0.35 -12.94 26.75
C ILE A 561 -1.37 -13.11 25.63
N LYS A 562 -2.15 -12.06 25.35
CA LYS A 562 -3.11 -12.04 24.23
C LYS A 562 -2.47 -11.75 22.86
N ARG A 563 -1.22 -11.26 22.84
CA ARG A 563 -0.44 -11.15 21.60
C ARG A 563 0.04 -12.52 21.17
#